data_AF-A0A355U8K5-F1
#
_entry.id   AF-A0A355U8K5-F1
#
_cell.length_a   1.000
_cell.length_b   1.000
_cell.length_c   1.000
_cell.angle_alpha   90.00
_cell.angle_beta   90.00
_cell.angle_gamma   90.00
#
_symmetry.space_group_name_H-M   'P 1'
#
loop_
_entity.id
_entity.type
_entity.pdbx_description
1 polymer ?
#
loop_
_entity_poly.entity_id
_entity_poly.type
_entity_poly.pdbx_seq_one_letter_code
_entity_poly.pdbx_strand_id
1 'polypeptide(L)' 'KLGYSVFYMSMTPVTRGHYEWTFTKICQDASTMTPHSIMQEYYNLLQADLDRHPENYLWSHKRWK' A
#
# COMPACT_ATOMS: atom_id res chain seq x y z
N LYS A 1 -6.86 4.99 20.39
CA LYS A 1 -6.68 4.50 19.00
C LYS A 1 -7.96 3.77 18.61
N LEU A 2 -8.50 4.02 17.43
CA LEU A 2 -9.69 3.31 16.94
C LEU A 2 -9.25 1.92 16.44
N GLY A 3 -9.97 0.87 16.83
CA GLY A 3 -9.62 -0.53 16.54
C GLY A 3 -10.05 -1.01 15.16
N TYR A 4 -9.82 -0.20 14.13
CA TYR A 4 -10.24 -0.51 12.76
C TYR A 4 -9.26 -1.45 12.08
N SER A 5 -9.77 -2.21 11.11
CA SER A 5 -8.93 -2.98 10.21
C SER A 5 -8.22 -2.07 9.21
N VAL A 6 -6.98 -2.40 8.90
CA VAL A 6 -6.12 -1.68 7.95
C VAL A 6 -5.75 -2.61 6.82
N PHE A 7 -5.96 -2.13 5.59
CA PHE A 7 -5.60 -2.83 4.36
C PHE A 7 -4.72 -1.93 3.51
N TYR A 8 -3.72 -2.52 2.86
CA TYR A 8 -3.01 -1.94 1.74
C TYR A 8 -3.80 -2.21 0.46
N MET A 9 -3.87 -1.23 -0.42
CA MET A 9 -4.54 -1.34 -1.70
C MET A 9 -3.49 -1.24 -2.81
N SER A 10 -3.36 -2.31 -3.58
CA SER A 10 -2.54 -2.37 -4.79
C SER A 10 -3.42 -2.22 -6.03
N MET A 11 -2.88 -1.61 -7.07
CA MET A 11 -3.56 -1.38 -8.35
C MET A 11 -2.68 -1.86 -9.49
N THR A 12 -3.26 -2.71 -10.33
CA THR A 12 -2.57 -3.29 -11.48
C THR A 12 -3.37 -2.97 -12.75
N PRO A 13 -2.79 -2.26 -13.74
CA PRO A 13 -3.40 -2.10 -15.04
C PRO A 13 -3.35 -3.43 -15.79
N VAL A 14 -4.51 -3.95 -16.20
CA VAL A 14 -4.60 -5.23 -16.93
C VAL A 14 -4.65 -4.97 -18.43
N THR A 15 -5.53 -4.08 -18.87
CA THR A 15 -5.63 -3.61 -20.26
C THR A 15 -6.04 -2.14 -20.28
N ARG A 16 -6.06 -1.49 -21.46
CA ARG A 16 -6.40 -0.07 -21.58
C ARG A 16 -7.80 0.21 -21.03
N GLY A 17 -7.87 0.95 -19.92
CA GLY A 17 -9.12 1.30 -19.24
C GLY A 17 -9.61 0.26 -18.23
N HIS A 18 -8.88 -0.84 -18.02
CA HIS A 18 -9.23 -1.88 -17.05
C HIS A 18 -8.13 -2.03 -16.01
N TYR A 19 -8.52 -1.92 -14.74
CA TYR A 19 -7.63 -1.99 -13.59
C TYR A 19 -8.16 -3.01 -12.60
N GLU A 20 -7.26 -3.78 -12.03
CA GLU A 20 -7.54 -4.67 -10.92
C GLU A 20 -7.02 -4.06 -9.63
N TRP A 21 -7.81 -4.23 -8.57
CA TRP A 21 -7.47 -3.76 -7.23
C TRP A 21 -7.32 -4.95 -6.31
N THR A 22 -6.19 -5.04 -5.63
CA THR A 22 -5.94 -6.09 -4.63
C THR A 22 -5.83 -5.46 -3.25
N PHE A 23 -6.64 -5.94 -2.31
CA PHE A 23 -6.60 -5.51 -0.92
C PHE A 23 -5.82 -6.52 -0.08
N THR A 24 -4.67 -6.10 0.43
CA THR A 24 -3.85 -6.91 1.33
C THR A 24 -4.06 -6.47 2.77
N LYS A 25 -4.48 -7.37 3.65
CA LYS A 25 -4.71 -7.05 5.06
C LYS A 25 -3.36 -6.76 5.73
N ILE A 26 -3.21 -5.56 6.31
CA ILE A 26 -2.09 -5.23 7.20
C ILE A 26 -2.44 -5.68 8.61
N CYS A 27 -3.60 -5.26 9.13
CA CYS A 27 -4.07 -5.71 10.45
C CYS A 27 -5.59 -5.69 10.54
N GLN A 28 -6.14 -6.51 11.45
CA GLN A 28 -7.58 -6.54 11.71
C GLN A 28 -8.01 -5.51 12.75
N ASP A 29 -7.12 -5.15 13.68
CA ASP A 29 -7.37 -4.17 14.72
C ASP A 29 -6.12 -3.28 14.89
N ALA A 30 -6.21 -2.02 14.47
CA ALA A 30 -5.11 -1.06 14.57
C ALA A 30 -4.76 -0.67 16.01
N SER A 31 -5.63 -0.95 16.99
CA SER A 31 -5.35 -0.67 18.40
C SER A 31 -4.31 -1.62 18.99
N THR A 32 -4.15 -2.82 18.42
CA THR A 32 -3.19 -3.84 18.86
C THR A 32 -1.79 -3.65 18.28
N MET A 33 -1.59 -2.68 17.39
CA MET A 33 -0.30 -2.38 16.76
C MET A 33 0.18 -0.96 17.05
N THR A 34 1.50 -0.76 16.95
CA THR A 34 2.06 0.58 16.93
C THR A 34 1.85 1.21 15.54
N PRO A 35 1.71 2.55 15.44
CA PRO A 35 1.63 3.20 14.14
C PRO A 35 2.86 2.90 13.29
N HIS A 36 4.05 2.84 13.91
CA HIS A 36 5.29 2.50 13.23
C HIS A 36 5.24 1.10 12.59
N SER A 37 4.76 0.09 13.31
CA SER A 37 4.62 -1.27 12.77
C SER A 37 3.66 -1.34 11.58
N ILE A 38 2.51 -0.65 11.65
CA ILE A 38 1.56 -0.57 10.53
C ILE A 38 2.22 0.08 9.31
N MET A 39 2.96 1.17 9.52
CA MET A 39 3.67 1.86 8.45
C MET A 39 4.79 1.02 7.85
N GLN A 40 5.49 0.21 8.66
CA GLN A 40 6.53 -0.68 8.15
C GLN A 40 5.95 -1.72 7.19
N GLU A 41 4.83 -2.36 7.54
CA GLU A 41 4.13 -3.29 6.65
C GLU A 41 3.63 -2.60 5.39
N TYR A 42 3.08 -1.39 5.51
CA TYR A 42 2.70 -0.59 4.36
C TYR A 42 3.88 -0.33 3.41
N TYR A 43 5.06 0.04 3.93
CA TYR A 43 6.23 0.29 3.10
C TYR A 43 6.78 -0.98 2.45
N ASN A 44 6.75 -2.12 3.13
CA ASN A 44 7.13 -3.41 2.55
C ASN A 44 6.25 -3.76 1.34
N LEU A 45 4.93 -3.58 1.48
CA LEU A 45 3.96 -3.83 0.39
C LEU A 45 4.12 -2.81 -0.75
N LEU A 46 4.32 -1.53 -0.43
CA LEU A 46 4.60 -0.50 -1.42
C LEU A 46 5.89 -0.81 -2.19
N GLN A 47 6.97 -1.21 -1.52
CA GLN A 47 8.22 -1.57 -2.18
C GLN A 47 8.02 -2.75 -3.13
N ALA A 48 7.29 -3.78 -2.71
CA ALA A 48 6.98 -4.92 -3.57
C ALA A 48 6.14 -4.52 -4.81
N ASP A 49 5.27 -3.51 -4.70
CA ASP A 49 4.54 -2.95 -5.85
C ASP A 49 5.44 -2.11 -6.74
N LEU A 50 6.34 -1.30 -6.17
CA LEU A 50 7.32 -0.51 -6.93
C LEU A 50 8.27 -1.41 -7.73
N ASP A 51 8.68 -2.54 -7.18
CA ASP A 51 9.56 -3.49 -7.85
C ASP A 51 8.85 -4.19 -9.02
N ARG A 52 7.54 -4.43 -8.91
CA ARG A 52 6.72 -5.11 -9.94
C ARG A 52 6.21 -4.15 -11.01
N HIS A 53 5.76 -2.97 -10.61
CA HIS A 53 5.08 -1.98 -11.45
C HIS A 53 5.57 -0.55 -11.13
N PRO A 54 6.86 -0.25 -11.37
CA PRO A 54 7.41 1.06 -11.06
C PRO A 54 6.65 2.19 -11.79
N GLU A 55 6.15 1.94 -13.00
CA GLU A 55 5.39 2.90 -13.80
C GLU A 55 4.09 3.40 -13.15
N ASN A 56 3.52 2.64 -12.20
CA ASN A 56 2.28 3.01 -11.52
C ASN A 56 2.50 4.02 -10.38
N TYR A 57 3.75 4.31 -10.02
CA TYR A 57 4.06 5.27 -8.97
C TYR A 57 4.17 6.70 -9.51
N LEU A 58 3.72 7.67 -8.72
CA LEU A 58 3.81 9.08 -9.06
C LEU A 58 5.23 9.63 -8.80
N TRP A 59 6.19 9.28 -9.66
CA TRP A 59 7.60 9.68 -9.53
C TRP A 59 7.87 11.18 -9.57
N SER A 60 6.94 11.97 -10.09
CA SER A 60 7.02 13.44 -10.04
C SER A 60 6.87 14.00 -8.62
N HIS A 61 6.36 13.20 -7.68
CA HIS A 61 6.24 13.57 -6.28
C HIS A 61 7.62 13.57 -5.59
N LYS A 62 8.03 14.74 -5.07
CA LYS A 62 9.30 14.92 -4.34
C LYS A 62 9.21 14.36 -2.91
N ARG A 63 9.12 13.04 -2.77
CA ARG A 63 8.88 12.40 -1.46
C ARG A 63 10.05 12.54 -0.47
N TRP A 64 11.26 12.71 -0.96
CA TRP A 64 12.51 12.69 -0.17
C TRP A 64 13.29 14.01 -0.20
N LYS A 65 12.69 15.07 -0.76
CA LYS A 65 13.23 16.44 -0.68
C LYS A 65 12.39 17.23 0.33
#